data_AF-A0A6M0RCC2-F1
#
_entry.id   AF-A0A6M0RCC2-F1
#
_cell.length_a   1.000
_cell.length_b   1.000
_cell.length_c   1.000
_cell.angle_alpha   90.00
_cell.angle_beta   90.00
_cell.angle_gamma   90.00
#
_symmetry.space_group_name_H-M   'P 1'
#
loop_
_entity.id
_entity.type
_entity.pdbx_description
1 polymer ?
#
loop_
_entity_poly.entity_id
_entity_poly.type
_entity_poly.pdbx_seq_one_letter_code
_entity_poly.pdbx_strand_id
1 'polypeptide(L)' 'MKVGKIIEAQQPGVHKNLNRGRKHNRKKSRRGNKENLSFSDVMNLMKHDSYRRGRGGSIKQKTWGK' A
#
# COMPACT_ATOMS: atom_id res chain seq x y z
N MET A 1 10.84 -34.71 -4.48
CA MET A 1 10.69 -34.31 -5.89
C MET A 1 9.66 -33.21 -6.03
N LYS A 2 9.83 -32.25 -6.94
CA LYS A 2 8.83 -31.20 -7.22
C LYS A 2 7.92 -31.66 -8.36
N VAL A 3 6.61 -31.68 -8.16
CA VAL A 3 5.60 -32.11 -9.16
C VAL A 3 5.74 -31.36 -10.49
N GLY A 4 6.07 -30.06 -10.44
CA GLY A 4 6.31 -29.27 -11.66
C GLY A 4 7.44 -29.82 -12.55
N LYS A 5 8.55 -30.29 -11.97
CA LYS A 5 9.67 -30.88 -12.74
C LYS A 5 9.30 -32.22 -13.38
N ILE A 6 8.40 -32.96 -12.74
CA ILE A 6 7.91 -34.25 -13.24
C ILE A 6 6.99 -34.01 -14.44
N ILE A 7 6.06 -33.06 -14.35
CA ILE A 7 5.15 -32.68 -15.44
C ILE A 7 5.93 -32.08 -16.62
N GLU A 8 6.99 -31.32 -16.36
CA GLU A 8 7.87 -30.79 -17.40
C GLU A 8 8.57 -31.91 -18.20
N ALA A 9 9.07 -32.94 -17.53
CA ALA A 9 9.76 -34.06 -18.17
C ALA A 9 8.81 -35.05 -18.85
N GLN A 10 7.67 -35.34 -18.22
CA GLN A 10 6.73 -36.38 -18.70
C GLN A 10 5.68 -35.82 -19.66
N GLN A 11 5.29 -34.54 -19.53
CA GLN A 11 4.16 -33.95 -20.25
C GLN A 11 4.43 -32.49 -20.66
N PRO A 12 5.39 -32.26 -21.58
CA PRO A 12 5.85 -30.92 -21.93
C PRO A 12 4.74 -30.03 -22.55
N GLY A 13 3.77 -30.62 -23.23
CA GLY A 13 2.61 -29.90 -23.78
C GLY A 13 1.70 -29.33 -22.69
N VAL A 14 1.40 -30.12 -21.67
CA VAL A 14 0.58 -29.71 -20.51
C VAL A 14 1.30 -28.64 -19.71
N HIS A 15 2.61 -28.81 -19.48
CA HIS A 15 3.44 -27.81 -18.79
C HIS A 15 3.39 -26.43 -19.48
N LYS A 16 3.52 -26.39 -20.81
CA LYS A 16 3.44 -25.13 -21.59
C LYS A 16 2.07 -24.46 -21.44
N ASN A 17 0.98 -25.23 -21.47
CA ASN A 17 -0.37 -24.69 -21.34
C ASN A 17 -0.66 -24.16 -19.93
N LEU A 18 -0.19 -24.84 -18.88
CA LEU A 18 -0.33 -24.39 -17.50
C LEU A 18 0.44 -23.09 -17.21
N ASN A 19 1.60 -22.90 -17.85
CA ASN A 19 2.44 -21.72 -17.60
C ASN A 19 1.99 -20.48 -18.40
N ARG A 20 1.21 -20.65 -19.49
CA ARG A 20 0.69 -19.53 -20.32
C ARG A 20 -0.16 -18.53 -19.51
N GLY A 21 -1.02 -19.00 -18.61
CA GLY A 21 -1.90 -18.13 -17.80
C GLY A 21 -1.20 -17.44 -16.61
N ARG A 22 0.02 -17.85 -16.26
CA ARG A 22 0.71 -17.39 -15.06
C ARG A 22 1.19 -15.93 -15.16
N LYS A 23 1.50 -15.46 -16.38
CA LYS A 23 1.85 -14.04 -16.65
C LYS A 23 0.66 -13.09 -16.49
N HIS A 24 -0.57 -13.56 -16.72
CA HIS A 24 -1.78 -12.74 -16.64
C HIS A 24 -2.28 -12.57 -15.20
N ASN A 25 -1.96 -13.53 -14.31
CA ASN A 25 -2.22 -13.44 -12.88
C ASN A 25 -1.17 -12.61 -12.12
N ARG A 26 -0.59 -11.60 -12.76
CA ARG A 26 0.04 -10.50 -12.03
C ARG A 26 -1.11 -9.78 -11.32
N LYS A 27 -1.52 -10.30 -10.16
CA LYS A 27 -2.49 -9.65 -9.25
C LYS A 27 -2.12 -8.19 -9.29
N LYS A 28 -2.98 -7.36 -9.90
CA LYS A 28 -2.74 -5.92 -10.07
C LYS A 28 -2.20 -5.46 -8.73
N SER A 29 -0.92 -5.09 -8.67
CA SER A 29 -0.34 -4.58 -7.44
C SER A 29 -1.03 -3.24 -7.26
N ARG A 30 -2.17 -3.26 -6.57
CA ARG A 30 -3.03 -2.11 -6.29
C ARG A 30 -2.38 -1.11 -5.35
N ARG A 31 -1.09 -1.25 -5.05
CA ARG A 31 -0.27 -0.11 -4.70
C ARG A 31 -0.05 0.69 -5.98
N GLY A 32 -1.06 1.50 -6.33
CA GLY A 32 -0.83 2.68 -7.16
C GLY A 32 0.34 3.49 -6.60
N ASN A 33 0.90 4.39 -7.41
CA ASN A 33 2.01 5.28 -7.03
C ASN A 33 1.97 5.57 -5.53
N LYS A 34 2.91 4.98 -4.79
CA LYS A 34 3.11 5.39 -3.41
C LYS A 34 3.55 6.83 -3.53
N GLU A 35 2.67 7.76 -3.18
CA GLU A 35 3.13 9.09 -2.84
C GLU A 35 4.18 8.86 -1.74
N ASN A 36 5.41 9.31 -1.98
CA ASN A 36 6.51 9.19 -1.03
C ASN A 36 6.33 10.22 0.08
N LEU A 37 5.12 10.29 0.65
CA LEU A 37 4.85 11.14 1.80
C LEU A 37 5.63 10.57 2.97
N SER A 38 6.56 11.39 3.45
CA SER A 38 7.27 11.14 4.68
C SER A 38 6.30 11.21 5.86
N PHE A 39 6.69 10.63 6.99
CA PHE A 39 5.92 10.74 8.23
C PHE A 39 5.65 12.21 8.63
N SER A 40 6.61 13.10 8.36
CA SER A 40 6.47 14.55 8.55
C SER A 40 5.38 15.16 7.67
N ASP A 41 5.22 14.71 6.43
CA ASP A 41 4.20 15.26 5.51
C ASP A 41 2.79 14.94 6.02
N VAL A 42 2.59 13.71 6.50
CA VAL A 42 1.32 13.29 7.13
C VAL A 42 1.05 14.10 8.40
N MET A 43 2.07 14.29 9.24
CA MET A 43 1.97 15.08 10.47
C MET A 43 1.62 16.54 10.20
N ASN A 44 2.23 17.16 9.19
CA ASN A 44 1.93 18.53 8.79
C ASN A 44 0.51 18.67 8.24
N LEU A 45 0.05 17.70 7.45
CA LEU A 45 -1.31 17.69 6.92
C LEU A 45 -2.36 17.54 8.03
N MET A 46 -2.12 16.67 9.02
CA MET A 46 -3.03 16.47 10.16
C MET A 46 -2.97 17.62 11.19
N LYS A 47 -1.97 18.50 11.10
CA LYS A 47 -1.82 19.63 12.02
C LYS A 47 -2.79 20.74 11.66
N HIS A 48 -3.92 20.78 12.35
CA HIS A 48 -4.85 21.92 12.27
C HIS A 48 -4.38 23.06 13.19
N ASP A 49 -4.03 24.22 12.63
CA ASP A 49 -3.71 25.42 13.43
C ASP A 49 -4.95 26.07 14.07
N SER A 50 -6.15 25.56 13.75
CA SER A 50 -7.43 26.03 14.29
C SER A 50 -7.66 25.69 15.77
N TYR A 51 -6.82 24.86 16.39
CA TYR A 51 -6.97 24.44 17.79
C TYR A 51 -5.65 24.55 18.56
N ARG A 52 -5.74 24.91 19.85
CA ARG A 52 -4.63 24.94 20.80
C ARG A 52 -4.94 24.13 22.05
N ARG A 53 -3.90 23.63 22.72
CA ARG A 53 -4.02 23.02 24.04
C ARG A 53 -3.94 24.11 25.11
N GLY A 54 -4.98 24.21 25.94
CA GLY A 54 -5.00 25.05 27.12
C GLY A 54 -4.36 24.37 28.32
N ARG A 55 -4.31 25.10 29.45
CA ARG A 55 -3.89 24.55 30.75
C ARG A 55 -4.72 23.30 31.07
N GLY A 56 -4.06 22.25 31.56
CA GLY A 56 -4.67 20.94 31.84
C GLY A 56 -4.96 20.08 30.60
N GLY A 57 -4.44 20.43 29.43
CA GLY A 57 -4.59 19.62 28.21
C GLY A 57 -5.93 19.79 27.49
N SER A 58 -6.80 20.71 27.96
CA SER A 58 -8.07 21.04 27.30
C SER A 58 -7.86 21.50 25.85
N ILE A 59 -8.65 21.00 24.90
CA ILE A 59 -8.61 21.47 23.50
C ILE A 59 -9.48 22.72 23.40
N LYS A 60 -8.92 23.81 22.86
CA LYS A 60 -9.62 25.09 22.66
C LYS A 60 -9.47 25.54 21.21
N GLN A 61 -10.54 26.06 20.61
CA GLN A 61 -10.47 26.67 19.29
C GLN A 61 -9.60 27.94 19.35
N LYS A 62 -8.72 28.10 18.36
CA LYS A 62 -7.89 29.30 18.19
C LYS A 62 -8.78 30.39 17.65
N THR A 63 -9.06 31.39 18.47
CA THR A 63 -9.69 32.63 18.02
C THR A 63 -8.60 33.57 17.54
N TRP A 64 -8.70 34.02 16.29
CA TRP A 64 -7.89 35.14 15.80
C TRP A 64 -8.63 36.38 16.29
N GLY A 65 -8.05 37.10 17.26
CA GLY A 65 -8.66 38.32 17.79
C GLY A 65 -8.93 39.36 16.69
N LYS A 66 -9.81 40.31 16.96
CA LYS A 66 -9.87 41.55 16.16
C LYS A 66 -8.61 42.39 16.40
#